data_AF-A0A6I9S9T2-F1
#
_entry.id   AF-A0A6I9S9T2-F1
#
_cell.length_a   1.000
_cell.length_b   1.000
_cell.length_c   1.000
_cell.angle_alpha   90.00
_cell.angle_beta   90.00
_cell.angle_gamma   90.00
#
_symmetry.space_group_name_H-M   'P 1'
#
loop_
_entity.id
_entity.type
_entity.pdbx_description
1 polymer ?
#
loop_
_entity_poly.entity_id
_entity_poly.type
_entity_poly.pdbx_seq_one_letter_code
_entity_poly.pdbx_strand_id
1 'polypeptide(L)'
;MAATTSHQAIGSVRECHGIFGSRDGIKNLSVKMISKGFGVDVRLITRGNCCPKSWKLGVIHASSSHSSVVDPVQIPSKNNSSNSKKKSDETALILIRHGESLWNEKNLFTGCVDVPLTQKGVDEAIEAGKRICNIPVDMIYTSALIRAQMTAMLAMTQHRRKKVPIFMHSESEQAQRWSRIYSEETKKQSIPVIAAWQLNERMYGELQGLNKQETADRFGKEKVHEWRRSYDIPPPNGESLEMCAHRAVAYFKDQIEPQLLSGKNVMIAAHGNSLRSIIMYLDKLTSQEVISLELSTGIPMLYIFKDGKFIRRGSPVGPSEAGVYAYTRSLALYRQKLDEMFH
;
A
#
# COMPACT_ATOMS: atom_id res chain seq x y z
N MET A 1 54.99 5.92 10.45
CA MET A 1 55.30 4.50 10.73
C MET A 1 54.96 4.20 12.19
N ALA A 2 54.39 3.01 12.42
CA ALA A 2 54.10 2.26 13.67
C ALA A 2 54.54 2.86 15.03
N ALA A 3 53.67 3.04 16.04
CA ALA A 3 52.93 2.08 16.88
C ALA A 3 53.72 1.57 18.11
N THR A 4 53.03 1.53 19.27
CA THR A 4 53.06 0.54 20.40
C THR A 4 52.80 1.24 21.76
N THR A 5 51.67 1.06 22.45
CA THR A 5 51.20 -0.01 23.38
C THR A 5 52.02 -0.21 24.67
N SER A 6 51.32 -0.17 25.81
CA SER A 6 51.68 -0.79 27.12
C SER A 6 50.37 -0.96 27.93
N HIS A 7 49.82 -2.17 28.06
CA HIS A 7 50.00 -3.25 29.06
C HIS A 7 49.05 -3.21 30.30
N GLN A 8 48.23 -4.27 30.38
CA GLN A 8 47.76 -5.13 31.50
C GLN A 8 48.22 -4.80 32.95
N ALA A 9 47.58 -5.22 34.06
CA ALA A 9 46.34 -5.90 34.44
C ALA A 9 46.30 -5.95 36.00
N ILE A 10 45.30 -6.64 36.58
CA ILE A 10 45.23 -7.28 37.92
C ILE A 10 44.30 -6.61 38.97
N GLY A 11 43.13 -7.23 39.17
CA GLY A 11 42.81 -8.02 40.38
C GLY A 11 42.13 -7.37 41.60
N SER A 12 41.07 -8.05 42.06
CA SER A 12 40.63 -8.28 43.46
C SER A 12 39.23 -7.73 43.83
N VAL A 13 38.35 -8.67 44.21
CA VAL A 13 37.04 -8.45 44.84
C VAL A 13 37.22 -8.55 46.36
N ARG A 14 36.63 -7.63 47.12
CA ARG A 14 36.52 -7.68 48.58
C ARG A 14 35.06 -7.50 48.99
N GLU A 15 34.52 -8.47 49.72
CA GLU A 15 33.23 -8.39 50.42
C GLU A 15 33.37 -7.53 51.69
N CYS A 16 32.35 -6.71 51.97
CA CYS A 16 32.07 -6.17 53.30
C CYS A 16 30.57 -6.29 53.59
N HIS A 17 30.24 -6.96 54.71
CA HIS A 17 28.91 -7.00 55.31
C HIS A 17 28.58 -5.67 56.02
N GLY A 18 27.29 -5.28 56.02
CA GLY A 18 26.76 -4.19 56.83
C GLY A 18 25.24 -4.30 56.94
N ILE A 19 24.74 -4.30 58.18
CA ILE A 19 23.36 -4.57 58.60
C ILE A 19 22.65 -3.27 59.06
N PHE A 20 21.32 -3.26 58.91
CA PHE A 20 20.25 -2.46 59.58
C PHE A 20 19.96 -1.00 59.16
N GLY A 21 18.66 -0.74 58.95
CA GLY A 21 18.04 0.56 59.27
C GLY A 21 16.85 0.98 58.40
N SER A 22 15.62 0.66 58.83
CA SER A 22 14.35 1.15 58.27
C SER A 22 14.22 2.68 58.29
N ARG A 23 13.71 3.28 57.21
CA ARG A 23 12.59 4.25 57.22
C ARG A 23 12.26 4.77 55.82
N ASP A 24 10.96 5.03 55.66
CA ASP A 24 10.30 5.64 54.51
C ASP A 24 11.11 6.75 53.84
N GLY A 25 11.22 6.62 52.52
CA GLY A 25 11.76 7.64 51.65
C GLY A 25 11.74 7.12 50.23
N ILE A 26 10.76 7.58 49.45
CA ILE A 26 10.78 7.48 47.99
C ILE A 26 12.12 8.06 47.52
N LYS A 27 13.04 7.18 47.14
CA LYS A 27 14.31 7.53 46.49
C LYS A 27 14.37 6.79 45.16
N ASN A 28 14.14 7.57 44.11
CA ASN A 28 14.54 7.21 42.76
C ASN A 28 16.04 6.96 42.76
N LEU A 29 16.45 5.71 42.57
CA LEU A 29 17.84 5.36 42.28
C LEU A 29 17.92 4.90 40.83
N SER A 30 18.37 5.81 39.97
CA SER A 30 18.67 5.54 38.56
C SER A 30 19.98 4.76 38.47
N VAL A 31 19.94 3.53 37.97
CA VAL A 31 21.15 2.81 37.53
C VAL A 31 21.34 3.11 36.05
N LYS A 32 22.41 3.84 35.73
CA LYS A 32 22.76 4.26 34.38
C LYS A 32 23.59 3.15 33.72
N MET A 33 22.95 2.30 32.92
CA MET A 33 23.66 1.43 31.97
C MET A 33 23.80 2.17 30.64
N ILE A 34 25.05 2.48 30.27
CA ILE A 34 25.36 3.09 28.98
C ILE A 34 25.48 1.95 27.97
N SER A 35 24.48 1.82 27.09
CA SER A 35 24.67 1.26 25.75
C SER A 35 23.71 1.90 24.75
N LYS A 36 24.26 2.17 23.57
CA LYS A 36 23.73 2.96 22.45
C LYS A 36 22.33 2.53 21.97
N GLY A 37 21.48 3.51 21.65
CA GLY A 37 20.35 3.38 20.72
C GLY A 37 18.95 3.55 21.34
N PHE A 38 18.35 4.72 21.10
CA PHE A 38 16.93 5.13 21.24
C PHE A 38 15.98 4.27 22.09
N GLY A 39 15.54 4.82 23.23
CA GLY A 39 14.50 4.28 24.10
C GLY A 39 13.12 4.91 23.87
N VAL A 40 12.07 4.09 24.02
CA VAL A 40 10.68 4.50 24.24
C VAL A 40 10.32 4.08 25.67
N ASP A 41 9.78 5.01 26.45
CA ASP A 41 9.38 4.83 27.85
C ASP A 41 8.00 4.16 27.92
N VAL A 42 7.90 3.01 28.58
CA VAL A 42 6.63 2.29 28.79
C VAL A 42 6.31 2.28 30.28
N ARG A 43 5.28 3.04 30.66
CA ARG A 43 4.77 3.14 32.02
C ARG A 43 3.72 2.06 32.26
N LEU A 44 4.05 1.03 33.04
CA LEU A 44 3.10 -0.02 33.43
C LEU A 44 2.51 0.29 34.82
N ILE A 45 1.20 0.52 34.89
CA ILE A 45 0.44 0.60 36.14
C ILE A 45 -0.23 -0.76 36.34
N THR A 46 0.20 -1.53 37.35
CA THR A 46 -0.46 -2.78 37.75
C THR A 46 -1.14 -2.60 39.11
N ARG A 47 -2.45 -2.86 39.14
CA ARG A 47 -3.24 -3.08 40.35
C ARG A 47 -3.35 -4.60 40.54
N GLY A 48 -2.84 -5.11 41.65
CA GLY A 48 -2.69 -6.55 41.90
C GLY A 48 -3.99 -7.27 42.29
N ASN A 49 -3.98 -8.60 42.12
CA ASN A 49 -4.24 -9.59 43.17
C ASN A 49 -3.91 -11.03 42.69
N CYS A 50 -3.05 -11.71 43.49
CA CYS A 50 -2.93 -13.14 43.89
C CYS A 50 -3.34 -14.26 42.89
N CYS A 51 -2.66 -15.41 42.68
CA CYS A 51 -1.61 -16.20 43.36
C CYS A 51 -1.09 -17.32 42.38
N PRO A 52 -0.07 -18.16 42.71
CA PRO A 52 1.00 -18.56 41.78
C PRO A 52 0.89 -19.98 41.19
N LYS A 53 1.46 -20.21 40.00
CA LYS A 53 1.94 -21.54 39.55
C LYS A 53 3.28 -21.43 38.80
N SER A 54 4.20 -22.29 39.21
CA SER A 54 5.63 -22.39 38.89
C SER A 54 5.98 -22.46 37.40
N TRP A 55 6.97 -21.68 36.94
CA TRP A 55 7.65 -21.90 35.66
C TRP A 55 9.12 -22.28 35.89
N LYS A 56 9.49 -23.47 35.38
CA LYS A 56 10.88 -23.92 35.25
C LYS A 56 11.48 -23.30 33.98
N LEU A 57 12.65 -22.69 34.12
CA LEU A 57 13.48 -22.21 33.02
C LEU A 57 14.16 -23.41 32.34
N GLY A 58 13.96 -23.57 31.03
CA GLY A 58 14.68 -24.53 30.19
C GLY A 58 15.34 -23.79 29.03
N VAL A 59 16.67 -23.70 29.07
CA VAL A 59 17.51 -23.22 27.96
C VAL A 59 17.64 -24.37 26.96
N ILE A 60 17.30 -24.15 25.68
CA ILE A 60 17.66 -25.06 24.60
C ILE A 60 18.39 -24.28 23.52
N HIS A 61 19.65 -24.67 23.36
CA HIS A 61 20.63 -24.23 22.38
C HIS A 61 20.21 -24.71 20.98
N ALA A 62 20.36 -23.85 19.97
CA ALA A 62 20.20 -24.25 18.57
C ALA A 62 21.44 -25.05 18.13
N SER A 63 21.21 -26.21 17.50
CA SER A 63 22.22 -26.95 16.75
C SER A 63 21.62 -27.47 15.46
N SER A 64 22.32 -27.18 14.37
CA SER A 64 22.09 -27.61 13.01
C SER A 64 22.50 -29.06 12.79
N SER A 65 21.63 -29.87 12.21
CA SER A 65 21.92 -30.95 11.24
C SER A 65 20.70 -31.86 11.13
N HIS A 66 20.36 -32.31 9.91
CA HIS A 66 19.75 -33.60 9.55
C HIS A 66 19.47 -33.51 8.03
N SER A 67 20.37 -34.03 7.18
CA SER A 67 20.40 -35.41 6.66
C SER A 67 19.20 -35.77 5.81
N SER A 68 19.47 -35.88 4.51
CA SER A 68 18.67 -36.46 3.44
C SER A 68 18.31 -37.93 3.67
N VAL A 69 17.04 -38.29 3.50
CA VAL A 69 16.61 -39.55 2.87
C VAL A 69 15.27 -39.29 2.16
N VAL A 70 15.24 -39.61 0.87
CA VAL A 70 14.08 -39.62 -0.03
C VAL A 70 13.37 -40.97 0.07
N ASP A 71 12.04 -40.97 -0.02
CA ASP A 71 11.24 -42.13 -0.45
C ASP A 71 9.88 -41.68 -1.03
N PRO A 72 9.23 -42.52 -1.87
CA PRO A 72 8.68 -42.08 -3.15
C PRO A 72 7.20 -41.66 -3.12
N VAL A 73 6.88 -40.81 -4.11
CA VAL A 73 5.56 -40.29 -4.46
C VAL A 73 4.57 -41.43 -4.77
N GLN A 74 3.51 -41.55 -3.96
CA GLN A 74 2.28 -42.23 -4.34
C GLN A 74 1.31 -41.23 -4.97
N ILE A 75 0.94 -41.48 -6.22
CA ILE A 75 -0.14 -40.80 -6.95
C ILE A 75 -1.45 -41.52 -6.66
N PRO A 76 -2.52 -40.84 -6.19
CA PRO A 76 -3.87 -41.37 -6.30
C PRO A 76 -4.51 -40.89 -7.61
N SER A 77 -4.97 -41.85 -8.39
CA SER A 77 -5.73 -41.68 -9.62
C SER A 77 -7.22 -41.43 -9.34
N LYS A 78 -7.75 -40.47 -10.10
CA LYS A 78 -9.11 -40.26 -10.61
C LYS A 78 -10.34 -40.25 -9.68
N ASN A 79 -11.02 -39.12 -9.82
CA ASN A 79 -12.47 -38.92 -9.96
C ASN A 79 -13.34 -39.02 -8.70
N ASN A 80 -13.74 -37.85 -8.20
CA ASN A 80 -15.15 -37.61 -7.90
C ASN A 80 -15.59 -36.24 -8.43
N SER A 81 -16.53 -36.30 -9.36
CA SER A 81 -17.27 -35.18 -9.91
C SER A 81 -18.08 -34.49 -8.81
N SER A 82 -17.61 -33.33 -8.38
CA SER A 82 -18.49 -32.29 -7.88
C SER A 82 -18.34 -31.10 -8.82
N ASN A 83 -19.45 -30.76 -9.49
CA ASN A 83 -19.55 -29.65 -10.42
C ASN A 83 -19.53 -28.34 -9.61
N SER A 84 -18.39 -28.04 -8.97
CA SER A 84 -18.11 -26.71 -8.46
C SER A 84 -17.87 -25.86 -9.70
N LYS A 85 -18.76 -24.89 -9.94
CA LYS A 85 -18.56 -23.87 -10.97
C LYS A 85 -17.19 -23.25 -10.71
N LYS A 86 -16.16 -23.63 -11.49
CA LYS A 86 -14.85 -22.97 -11.45
C LYS A 86 -15.12 -21.47 -11.60
N LYS A 87 -14.89 -20.72 -10.51
CA LYS A 87 -14.84 -19.25 -10.56
C LYS A 87 -13.87 -18.93 -11.69
N SER A 88 -14.22 -18.01 -12.59
CA SER A 88 -13.32 -17.62 -13.66
C SER A 88 -11.97 -17.22 -13.06
N ASP A 89 -10.87 -17.81 -13.52
CA ASP A 89 -9.48 -17.53 -13.11
C ASP A 89 -9.01 -16.11 -13.52
N GLU A 90 -9.95 -15.20 -13.77
CA GLU A 90 -9.73 -13.87 -14.33
C GLU A 90 -10.33 -12.82 -13.40
N THR A 91 -9.52 -11.83 -13.02
CA THR A 91 -9.93 -10.66 -12.24
C THR A 91 -9.55 -9.37 -12.93
N ALA A 92 -10.34 -8.32 -12.71
CA ALA A 92 -10.05 -6.98 -13.20
C ALA A 92 -9.21 -6.20 -12.19
N LEU A 93 -8.18 -5.52 -12.70
CA LEU A 93 -7.42 -4.50 -11.98
C LEU A 93 -7.60 -3.16 -12.71
N ILE A 94 -8.16 -2.17 -12.03
CA ILE A 94 -8.39 -0.83 -12.55
C ILE A 94 -7.42 0.13 -11.87
N LEU A 95 -6.62 0.86 -12.64
CA LEU A 95 -5.73 1.90 -12.13
C LEU A 95 -6.26 3.28 -12.55
N ILE A 96 -6.39 4.22 -11.61
CA ILE A 96 -6.88 5.58 -11.89
C ILE A 96 -5.92 6.58 -11.26
N ARG A 97 -5.30 7.41 -12.10
CA ARG A 97 -4.61 8.61 -11.62
C ARG A 97 -5.68 9.61 -11.20
N HIS A 98 -5.52 10.22 -10.03
CA HIS A 98 -6.44 11.27 -9.57
C HIS A 98 -6.66 12.38 -10.61
N GLY A 99 -7.81 13.03 -10.54
CA GLY A 99 -8.11 14.21 -11.35
C GLY A 99 -7.17 15.39 -11.07
N GLU A 100 -7.23 16.45 -11.87
CA GLU A 100 -6.47 17.68 -11.65
C GLU A 100 -6.67 18.24 -10.23
N SER A 101 -5.57 18.56 -9.55
CA SER A 101 -5.59 19.21 -8.23
C SER A 101 -5.39 20.72 -8.31
N LEU A 102 -5.75 21.45 -7.24
CA LEU A 102 -5.54 22.91 -7.17
C LEU A 102 -4.08 23.33 -7.42
N TRP A 103 -3.12 22.47 -7.11
CA TRP A 103 -1.70 22.73 -7.36
C TRP A 103 -1.23 22.26 -8.73
N ASN A 104 -1.92 21.30 -9.35
CA ASN A 104 -1.65 20.95 -10.74
C ASN A 104 -2.04 22.11 -11.66
N GLU A 105 -3.21 22.71 -11.43
CA GLU A 105 -3.69 23.90 -12.13
C GLU A 105 -2.70 25.07 -12.01
N LYS A 106 -2.17 25.31 -10.81
CA LYS A 106 -1.17 26.36 -10.54
C LYS A 106 0.26 25.99 -10.96
N ASN A 107 0.45 24.85 -11.61
CA ASN A 107 1.75 24.32 -12.01
C ASN A 107 2.80 24.25 -10.88
N LEU A 108 2.36 23.87 -9.68
CA LEU A 108 3.23 23.67 -8.51
C LEU A 108 3.69 22.21 -8.39
N PHE A 109 4.84 21.98 -7.78
CA PHE A 109 5.23 20.65 -7.31
C PHE A 109 4.41 20.27 -6.08
N THR A 110 3.59 19.22 -6.18
CA THR A 110 2.71 18.83 -5.07
C THR A 110 3.35 17.81 -4.13
N GLY A 111 3.86 16.70 -4.68
CA GLY A 111 4.40 15.60 -3.88
C GLY A 111 3.40 15.08 -2.86
N CYS A 112 3.82 14.95 -1.61
CA CYS A 112 2.98 14.45 -0.52
C CYS A 112 2.11 15.52 0.14
N VAL A 113 2.16 16.78 -0.31
CA VAL A 113 1.28 17.83 0.22
C VAL A 113 -0.17 17.49 -0.12
N ASP A 114 -1.04 17.58 0.88
CA ASP A 114 -2.42 17.14 0.75
C ASP A 114 -3.34 18.27 0.26
N VAL A 115 -3.57 18.27 -1.05
CA VAL A 115 -4.39 19.28 -1.75
C VAL A 115 -5.60 18.62 -2.40
N PRO A 116 -6.76 19.31 -2.45
CA PRO A 116 -7.98 18.79 -3.06
C PRO A 116 -7.94 18.88 -4.60
N LEU A 117 -8.94 18.25 -5.22
CA LEU A 117 -9.23 18.37 -6.65
C LEU A 117 -9.73 19.78 -7.00
N THR A 118 -9.51 20.20 -8.25
CA THR A 118 -10.27 21.32 -8.86
C THR A 118 -11.67 20.84 -9.24
N GLN A 119 -12.56 21.76 -9.67
CA GLN A 119 -13.84 21.36 -10.25
C GLN A 119 -13.65 20.47 -11.49
N LYS A 120 -12.68 20.82 -12.35
CA LYS A 120 -12.29 19.98 -13.49
C LYS A 120 -11.81 18.59 -13.03
N GLY A 121 -11.02 18.51 -11.97
CA GLY A 121 -10.59 17.23 -11.39
C GLY A 121 -11.73 16.38 -10.84
N VAL A 122 -12.78 17.02 -10.30
CA VAL A 122 -14.02 16.34 -9.89
C VAL A 122 -14.75 15.78 -11.11
N ASP A 123 -14.88 16.56 -12.18
CA ASP A 123 -15.53 16.13 -13.42
C ASP A 123 -14.77 14.97 -14.09
N GLU A 124 -13.43 15.03 -14.08
CA GLU A 124 -12.53 13.96 -14.52
C GLU A 124 -12.77 12.66 -13.73
N ALA A 125 -12.94 12.75 -12.40
CA ALA A 125 -13.22 11.57 -11.56
C ALA A 125 -14.61 10.97 -11.84
N ILE A 126 -15.62 11.82 -12.05
CA ILE A 126 -16.98 11.39 -12.45
C ILE A 126 -16.92 10.68 -13.80
N GLU A 127 -16.20 11.23 -14.78
CA GLU A 127 -16.04 10.63 -16.09
C GLU A 127 -15.29 9.29 -16.03
N ALA A 128 -14.26 9.19 -15.20
CA ALA A 128 -13.60 7.91 -14.90
C ALA A 128 -14.61 6.86 -14.40
N GLY A 129 -15.49 7.26 -13.49
CA GLY A 129 -16.57 6.43 -12.95
C GLY A 129 -17.51 5.90 -14.02
N LYS A 130 -17.95 6.75 -14.94
CA LYS A 130 -18.81 6.35 -16.07
C LYS A 130 -18.12 5.33 -16.98
N ARG A 131 -16.81 5.47 -17.21
CA ARG A 131 -16.04 4.53 -18.04
C ARG A 131 -15.92 3.14 -17.42
N ILE A 132 -15.88 3.05 -16.09
CA ILE A 132 -15.75 1.78 -15.37
C ILE A 132 -17.08 1.23 -14.84
N CYS A 133 -18.21 1.87 -15.15
CA CYS A 133 -19.48 1.64 -14.45
C CYS A 133 -20.06 0.21 -14.58
N ASN A 134 -19.64 -0.55 -15.59
CA ASN A 134 -20.02 -1.97 -15.76
C ASN A 134 -18.84 -2.94 -15.55
N ILE A 135 -17.73 -2.52 -14.95
CA ILE A 135 -16.61 -3.40 -14.56
C ILE A 135 -16.75 -3.71 -13.07
N PRO A 136 -16.76 -4.98 -12.63
CA PRO A 136 -16.92 -5.30 -11.22
C PRO A 136 -15.79 -4.72 -10.37
N VAL A 137 -16.15 -4.20 -9.19
CA VAL A 137 -15.20 -3.73 -8.16
C VAL A 137 -15.61 -4.35 -6.82
N ASP A 138 -14.70 -5.13 -6.24
CA ASP A 138 -14.89 -5.81 -4.96
C ASP A 138 -14.05 -5.20 -3.85
N MET A 139 -12.97 -4.48 -4.19
CA MET A 139 -12.13 -3.78 -3.24
C MET A 139 -11.43 -2.57 -3.88
N ILE A 140 -11.23 -1.52 -3.09
CA ILE A 140 -10.62 -0.27 -3.54
C ILE A 140 -9.40 0.02 -2.68
N TYR A 141 -8.28 0.34 -3.32
CA TYR A 141 -7.11 0.92 -2.68
C TYR A 141 -6.94 2.37 -3.12
N THR A 142 -6.54 3.21 -2.17
CA THR A 142 -6.24 4.61 -2.42
C THR A 142 -4.90 4.97 -1.78
N SER A 143 -4.28 6.04 -2.25
CA SER A 143 -3.26 6.69 -1.44
C SER A 143 -3.87 7.33 -0.19
N ALA A 144 -3.03 7.73 0.75
CA ALA A 144 -3.48 8.47 1.92
C ALA A 144 -3.86 9.94 1.62
N LEU A 145 -3.73 10.40 0.37
CA LEU A 145 -3.93 11.80 0.00
C LEU A 145 -5.35 12.05 -0.54
N ILE A 146 -5.97 13.15 -0.11
CA ILE A 146 -7.39 13.46 -0.31
C ILE A 146 -7.79 13.44 -1.78
N ARG A 147 -6.95 13.94 -2.68
CA ARG A 147 -7.24 13.95 -4.13
C ARG A 147 -7.43 12.56 -4.74
N ALA A 148 -6.70 11.56 -4.26
CA ALA A 148 -6.87 10.18 -4.72
C ALA A 148 -8.12 9.54 -4.11
N GLN A 149 -8.36 9.81 -2.83
CA GLN A 149 -9.57 9.37 -2.12
C GLN A 149 -10.84 9.95 -2.75
N MET A 150 -10.89 11.27 -2.97
CA MET A 150 -11.97 11.95 -3.68
C MET A 150 -12.23 11.31 -5.05
N THR A 151 -11.17 11.05 -5.82
CA THR A 151 -11.30 10.43 -7.14
C THR A 151 -11.98 9.06 -7.06
N ALA A 152 -11.53 8.17 -6.16
CA ALA A 152 -12.13 6.86 -5.98
C ALA A 152 -13.62 6.95 -5.59
N MET A 153 -13.92 7.80 -4.61
CA MET A 153 -15.29 7.92 -4.09
C MET A 153 -16.24 8.49 -5.16
N LEU A 154 -15.83 9.56 -5.85
CA LEU A 154 -16.59 10.16 -6.95
C LEU A 154 -16.81 9.19 -8.10
N ALA A 155 -15.77 8.46 -8.51
CA ALA A 155 -15.90 7.46 -9.57
C ALA A 155 -16.94 6.38 -9.22
N MET A 156 -16.94 5.91 -7.97
CA MET A 156 -17.89 4.89 -7.52
C MET A 156 -19.34 5.37 -7.42
N THR A 157 -19.59 6.68 -7.32
CA THR A 157 -20.97 7.21 -7.39
C THR A 157 -21.64 6.93 -8.73
N GLN A 158 -20.85 6.73 -9.79
CA GLN A 158 -21.34 6.47 -11.15
C GLN A 158 -21.49 4.97 -11.45
N HIS A 159 -21.06 4.10 -10.54
CA HIS A 159 -21.00 2.66 -10.77
C HIS A 159 -22.40 2.01 -10.72
N ARG A 160 -22.79 1.25 -11.75
CA ARG A 160 -24.17 0.73 -11.88
C ARG A 160 -24.59 -0.21 -10.78
N ARG A 161 -23.67 -1.00 -10.22
CA ARG A 161 -23.98 -1.91 -9.12
C ARG A 161 -24.39 -1.19 -7.82
N LYS A 162 -24.23 0.14 -7.72
CA LYS A 162 -24.64 0.99 -6.58
C LYS A 162 -24.19 0.49 -5.20
N LYS A 163 -23.12 -0.31 -5.14
CA LYS A 163 -22.48 -0.66 -3.88
C LYS A 163 -21.77 0.57 -3.31
N VAL A 164 -21.79 0.68 -1.99
CA VAL A 164 -21.26 1.85 -1.29
C VAL A 164 -19.78 1.62 -0.95
N PRO A 165 -18.86 2.45 -1.45
CA PRO A 165 -17.47 2.43 -1.00
C PRO A 165 -17.37 2.95 0.45
N ILE A 166 -16.66 2.24 1.33
CA ILE A 166 -16.53 2.58 2.74
C ILE A 166 -15.06 2.48 3.17
N PHE A 167 -14.53 3.54 3.77
CA PHE A 167 -13.17 3.52 4.33
C PHE A 167 -13.06 2.54 5.49
N MET A 168 -12.03 1.71 5.41
CA MET A 168 -11.64 0.79 6.47
C MET A 168 -10.65 1.49 7.39
N HIS A 169 -11.05 1.68 8.64
CA HIS A 169 -10.24 2.31 9.67
C HIS A 169 -9.51 1.23 10.49
N SER A 170 -8.21 1.06 10.26
CA SER A 170 -7.38 0.05 10.92
C SER A 170 -6.35 0.63 11.91
N GLU A 171 -6.33 1.94 12.09
CA GLU A 171 -5.37 2.68 12.92
C GLU A 171 -5.48 2.40 14.43
N SER A 172 -6.65 1.99 14.90
CA SER A 172 -6.86 1.57 16.30
C SER A 172 -8.02 0.58 16.42
N GLU A 173 -8.03 -0.22 17.48
CA GLU A 173 -9.16 -1.11 17.80
C GLU A 173 -10.48 -0.33 17.96
N GLN A 174 -10.40 0.88 18.50
CA GLN A 174 -11.56 1.74 18.69
C GLN A 174 -12.15 2.19 17.35
N ALA A 175 -11.30 2.63 16.40
CA ALA A 175 -11.74 3.02 15.08
C ALA A 175 -12.38 1.84 14.32
N GLN A 176 -11.75 0.66 14.37
CA GLN A 176 -12.30 -0.59 13.81
C GLN A 176 -13.66 -0.94 14.40
N ARG A 177 -13.81 -0.81 15.73
CA ARG A 177 -15.05 -1.09 16.44
C ARG A 177 -16.16 -0.10 16.05
N TRP A 178 -15.83 1.18 15.92
CA TRP A 178 -16.79 2.23 15.58
C TRP A 178 -17.21 2.21 14.11
N SER A 179 -16.36 1.77 13.20
CA SER A 179 -16.69 1.62 11.78
C SER A 179 -17.36 0.28 11.44
N ARG A 180 -17.70 -0.54 12.44
CA ARG A 180 -18.26 -1.88 12.21
C ARG A 180 -19.68 -1.80 11.64
N ILE A 181 -19.89 -2.50 10.53
CA ILE A 181 -21.22 -2.74 9.95
C ILE A 181 -21.79 -4.03 10.55
N TYR A 182 -22.95 -3.93 11.19
CA TYR A 182 -23.61 -5.06 11.86
C TYR A 182 -24.59 -5.81 10.95
N SER A 183 -25.20 -5.12 9.99
CA SER A 183 -26.09 -5.75 9.01
C SER A 183 -25.29 -6.50 7.95
N GLU A 184 -25.45 -7.82 7.90
CA GLU A 184 -24.80 -8.66 6.88
C GLU A 184 -25.27 -8.31 5.46
N GLU A 185 -26.51 -7.83 5.30
CA GLU A 185 -26.98 -7.36 3.99
C GLU A 185 -26.26 -6.07 3.57
N THR A 186 -26.21 -5.07 4.46
CA THR A 186 -25.50 -3.81 4.18
C THR A 186 -24.02 -4.06 3.91
N LYS A 187 -23.41 -5.01 4.62
CA LYS A 187 -22.03 -5.43 4.40
C LYS A 187 -21.81 -6.03 3.01
N LYS A 188 -22.75 -6.82 2.47
CA LYS A 188 -22.70 -7.32 1.07
C LYS A 188 -22.84 -6.20 0.03
N GLN A 189 -23.56 -5.13 0.37
CA GLN A 189 -23.72 -3.93 -0.45
C GLN A 189 -22.58 -2.91 -0.29
N SER A 190 -21.55 -3.24 0.50
CA SER A 190 -20.40 -2.37 0.74
C SER A 190 -19.18 -2.82 -0.08
N ILE A 191 -18.31 -1.87 -0.42
CA ILE A 191 -16.98 -2.11 -0.99
C ILE A 191 -15.94 -1.51 -0.04
N PRO A 192 -15.02 -2.30 0.53
CA PRO A 192 -13.99 -1.77 1.40
C PRO A 192 -13.00 -0.89 0.62
N VAL A 193 -12.66 0.27 1.20
CA VAL A 193 -11.66 1.21 0.72
C VAL A 193 -10.50 1.24 1.72
N ILE A 194 -9.30 0.93 1.25
CA ILE A 194 -8.08 0.91 2.06
C ILE A 194 -7.19 2.07 1.61
N ALA A 195 -6.87 2.97 2.53
CA ALA A 195 -5.92 4.07 2.29
C ALA A 195 -4.51 3.65 2.73
N ALA A 196 -3.51 3.86 1.87
CA ALA A 196 -2.14 3.46 2.13
C ALA A 196 -1.15 4.56 1.73
N TRP A 197 -0.29 4.97 2.66
CA TRP A 197 0.73 5.99 2.38
C TRP A 197 1.76 5.49 1.35
N GLN A 198 1.96 4.18 1.25
CA GLN A 198 2.84 3.54 0.27
C GLN A 198 2.42 3.80 -1.17
N LEU A 199 1.14 4.15 -1.40
CA LEU A 199 0.60 4.53 -2.70
C LEU A 199 0.64 6.05 -2.94
N ASN A 200 1.13 6.85 -2.00
CA ASN A 200 1.27 8.30 -2.16
C ASN A 200 2.17 8.65 -3.34
N GLU A 201 1.99 9.88 -3.84
CA GLU A 201 2.85 10.45 -4.87
C GLU A 201 4.33 10.44 -4.44
N ARG A 202 5.24 10.50 -5.42
CA ARG A 202 6.67 10.70 -5.12
C ARG A 202 6.86 11.99 -4.33
N MET A 203 7.57 11.90 -3.21
CA MET A 203 7.86 13.05 -2.36
C MET A 203 8.88 13.97 -3.03
N TYR A 204 8.50 15.22 -3.30
CA TYR A 204 9.33 16.16 -4.08
C TYR A 204 10.34 16.95 -3.23
N GLY A 205 10.46 16.62 -1.94
CA GLY A 205 11.40 17.26 -1.03
C GLY A 205 11.21 18.76 -0.94
N GLU A 206 12.32 19.50 -1.03
CA GLU A 206 12.35 20.96 -0.99
C GLU A 206 11.65 21.63 -2.18
N LEU A 207 11.31 20.88 -3.23
CA LEU A 207 10.58 21.44 -4.37
C LEU A 207 9.08 21.63 -4.09
N GLN A 208 8.52 20.97 -3.06
CA GLN A 208 7.09 21.03 -2.79
C GLN A 208 6.59 22.47 -2.57
N GLY A 209 5.55 22.86 -3.30
CA GLY A 209 4.97 24.20 -3.29
C GLY A 209 5.61 25.18 -4.25
N LEU A 210 6.79 24.86 -4.83
CA LEU A 210 7.42 25.74 -5.81
C LEU A 210 6.76 25.60 -7.18
N ASN A 211 6.72 26.70 -7.94
CA ASN A 211 6.27 26.69 -9.33
C ASN A 211 7.31 26.01 -10.22
N LYS A 212 6.86 25.10 -11.09
CA LYS A 212 7.77 24.29 -11.93
C LYS A 212 8.56 25.13 -12.93
N GLN A 213 7.96 26.18 -13.48
CA GLN A 213 8.60 27.04 -14.46
C GLN A 213 9.65 27.91 -13.77
N GLU A 214 9.27 28.61 -12.69
CA GLU A 214 10.19 29.45 -11.92
C GLU A 214 11.37 28.65 -11.34
N THR A 215 11.11 27.42 -10.89
CA THR A 215 12.17 26.52 -10.41
C THR A 215 13.14 26.16 -11.55
N ALA A 216 12.63 25.91 -12.75
CA ALA A 216 13.47 25.64 -13.92
C ALA A 216 14.28 26.87 -14.34
N ASP A 217 13.73 28.07 -14.19
CA ASP A 217 14.44 29.32 -14.48
C ASP A 217 15.53 29.60 -13.43
N ARG A 218 15.31 29.24 -12.16
CA ARG A 218 16.27 29.43 -11.06
C ARG A 218 17.40 28.40 -11.04
N PHE A 219 17.09 27.12 -11.25
CA PHE A 219 18.03 26.01 -11.08
C PHE A 219 18.52 25.40 -12.39
N GLY A 220 17.98 25.85 -13.52
CA GLY A 220 18.26 25.32 -14.86
C GLY A 220 17.27 24.22 -15.27
N LYS A 221 16.83 24.28 -16.54
CA LYS A 221 15.85 23.33 -17.11
C LYS A 221 16.32 21.89 -17.04
N GLU A 222 17.59 21.62 -17.34
CA GLU A 222 18.16 20.27 -17.33
C GLU A 222 18.16 19.67 -15.93
N LYS A 223 18.60 20.43 -14.92
CA LYS A 223 18.62 19.98 -13.52
C LYS A 223 17.21 19.69 -12.99
N VAL A 224 16.25 20.57 -13.27
CA VAL A 224 14.85 20.36 -12.87
C VAL A 224 14.23 19.20 -13.65
N HIS A 225 14.61 19.02 -14.92
CA HIS A 225 14.17 17.86 -15.70
C HIS A 225 14.70 16.56 -15.11
N GLU A 226 15.99 16.51 -14.75
CA GLU A 226 16.62 15.37 -14.09
C GLU A 226 15.91 15.02 -12.78
N TRP A 227 15.73 15.97 -11.87
CA TRP A 227 14.95 15.74 -10.63
C TRP A 227 13.50 15.28 -10.89
N ARG A 228 12.90 15.70 -12.00
CA ARG A 228 11.51 15.34 -12.34
C ARG A 228 11.39 13.99 -13.03
N ARG A 229 12.36 13.60 -13.85
CA ARG A 229 12.21 12.50 -14.79
C ARG A 229 13.24 11.40 -14.59
N SER A 230 14.36 11.65 -13.92
CA SER A 230 15.32 10.60 -13.60
C SER A 230 14.67 9.50 -12.75
N TYR A 231 15.17 8.27 -12.94
CA TYR A 231 14.71 7.10 -12.21
C TYR A 231 15.28 7.09 -10.78
N ASP A 232 16.58 7.32 -10.65
CA ASP A 232 17.39 7.14 -9.45
C ASP A 232 17.82 8.45 -8.78
N ILE A 233 17.75 9.59 -9.48
CA ILE A 233 18.16 10.89 -8.94
C ILE A 233 16.97 11.59 -8.24
N PRO A 234 16.99 11.76 -6.91
CA PRO A 234 15.93 12.47 -6.20
C PRO A 234 16.13 13.99 -6.27
N PRO A 235 15.05 14.79 -6.12
CA PRO A 235 15.19 16.18 -5.72
C PRO A 235 15.77 16.31 -4.30
N PRO A 236 16.29 17.49 -3.90
CA PRO A 236 16.84 17.69 -2.57
C PRO A 236 15.85 17.33 -1.46
N ASN A 237 16.28 16.47 -0.53
CA ASN A 237 15.45 15.91 0.55
C ASN A 237 14.15 15.27 0.05
N GLY A 238 14.16 14.70 -1.16
CA GLY A 238 13.02 14.06 -1.82
C GLY A 238 13.20 12.55 -2.03
N GLU A 239 12.22 11.96 -2.73
CA GLU A 239 12.28 10.59 -3.23
C GLU A 239 12.61 10.58 -4.73
N SER A 240 13.41 9.60 -5.17
CA SER A 240 13.55 9.26 -6.58
C SER A 240 12.35 8.41 -7.05
N LEU A 241 12.25 8.15 -8.36
CA LEU A 241 11.21 7.25 -8.86
C LEU A 241 11.46 5.81 -8.39
N GLU A 242 12.71 5.40 -8.25
CA GLU A 242 13.13 4.11 -7.70
C GLU A 242 12.67 3.92 -6.25
N MET A 243 12.89 4.91 -5.39
CA MET A 243 12.45 4.87 -3.99
C MET A 243 10.92 4.76 -3.89
N CYS A 244 10.22 5.56 -4.69
CA CYS A 244 8.76 5.47 -4.81
C CYS A 244 8.33 4.09 -5.30
N ALA A 245 9.05 3.52 -6.27
CA ALA A 245 8.75 2.20 -6.82
C ALA A 245 8.93 1.09 -5.79
N HIS A 246 10.02 1.14 -5.02
CA HIS A 246 10.29 0.16 -3.97
C HIS A 246 9.10 0.05 -3.00
N ARG A 247 8.60 1.17 -2.45
CA ARG A 247 7.47 1.14 -1.51
C ARG A 247 6.12 0.80 -2.18
N ALA A 248 5.85 1.34 -3.37
CA ALA A 248 4.56 1.15 -4.03
C ALA A 248 4.39 -0.27 -4.55
N VAL A 249 5.44 -0.84 -5.16
CA VAL A 249 5.44 -2.21 -5.69
C VAL A 249 5.46 -3.23 -4.55
N ALA A 250 6.22 -3.01 -3.48
CA ALA A 250 6.17 -3.88 -2.30
C ALA A 250 4.74 -3.95 -1.73
N TYR A 251 4.10 -2.80 -1.52
CA TYR A 251 2.72 -2.76 -1.04
C TYR A 251 1.74 -3.45 -2.02
N PHE A 252 1.90 -3.22 -3.33
CA PHE A 252 1.09 -3.89 -4.35
C PHE A 252 1.20 -5.42 -4.23
N LYS A 253 2.41 -5.95 -4.17
CA LYS A 253 2.67 -7.40 -4.09
C LYS A 253 2.17 -8.02 -2.78
N ASP A 254 2.32 -7.31 -1.68
CA ASP A 254 1.99 -7.86 -0.35
C ASP A 254 0.50 -7.75 -0.02
N GLN A 255 -0.17 -6.70 -0.49
CA GLN A 255 -1.54 -6.37 -0.07
C GLN A 255 -2.57 -6.50 -1.20
N ILE A 256 -2.20 -6.20 -2.45
CA ILE A 256 -3.14 -6.06 -3.56
C ILE A 256 -3.18 -7.31 -4.44
N GLU A 257 -2.00 -7.80 -4.86
CA GLU A 257 -1.87 -8.99 -5.70
C GLU A 257 -2.54 -10.25 -5.10
N PRO A 258 -2.44 -10.53 -3.78
CA PRO A 258 -3.14 -11.65 -3.15
C PRO A 258 -4.66 -11.57 -3.27
N GLN A 259 -5.20 -10.36 -3.41
CA GLN A 259 -6.64 -10.13 -3.52
C GLN A 259 -7.12 -10.45 -4.92
N LEU A 260 -6.35 -10.07 -5.93
CA LEU A 260 -6.57 -10.48 -7.32
C LEU A 260 -6.50 -12.01 -7.45
N LEU A 261 -5.50 -12.64 -6.82
CA LEU A 261 -5.35 -14.11 -6.75
C LEU A 261 -6.54 -14.78 -6.05
N SER A 262 -7.13 -14.14 -5.03
CA SER A 262 -8.35 -14.63 -4.35
C SER A 262 -9.64 -14.49 -5.17
N GLY A 263 -9.54 -13.94 -6.39
CA GLY A 263 -10.69 -13.75 -7.28
C GLY A 263 -11.49 -12.48 -7.02
N LYS A 264 -10.89 -11.46 -6.37
CA LYS A 264 -11.50 -10.13 -6.20
C LYS A 264 -11.10 -9.21 -7.35
N ASN A 265 -12.04 -8.37 -7.79
CA ASN A 265 -11.74 -7.28 -8.72
C ASN A 265 -11.33 -6.03 -7.94
N VAL A 266 -10.20 -5.43 -8.29
CA VAL A 266 -9.59 -4.36 -7.51
C VAL A 266 -9.52 -3.06 -8.31
N MET A 267 -9.88 -1.95 -7.67
CA MET A 267 -9.61 -0.60 -8.17
C MET A 267 -8.53 0.07 -7.32
N ILE A 268 -7.58 0.75 -7.96
CA ILE A 268 -6.56 1.57 -7.30
C ILE A 268 -6.70 3.01 -7.80
N ALA A 269 -6.98 3.96 -6.91
CA ALA A 269 -6.88 5.39 -7.21
C ALA A 269 -5.64 5.98 -6.53
N ALA A 270 -4.69 6.48 -7.30
CA ALA A 270 -3.42 6.98 -6.78
C ALA A 270 -2.85 8.09 -7.68
N HIS A 271 -1.53 8.17 -7.80
CA HIS A 271 -0.82 9.30 -8.40
C HIS A 271 0.04 8.91 -9.59
N GLY A 272 0.58 9.91 -10.27
CA GLY A 272 1.39 9.69 -11.46
C GLY A 272 2.60 8.79 -11.20
N ASN A 273 3.45 9.11 -10.21
CA ASN A 273 4.67 8.32 -9.99
C ASN A 273 4.38 6.94 -9.40
N SER A 274 3.50 6.84 -8.40
CA SER A 274 3.19 5.55 -7.79
C SER A 274 2.52 4.59 -8.77
N LEU A 275 1.62 5.07 -9.63
CA LEU A 275 1.02 4.23 -10.67
C LEU A 275 2.03 3.87 -11.76
N ARG A 276 2.92 4.78 -12.17
CA ARG A 276 4.00 4.46 -13.12
C ARG A 276 4.90 3.35 -12.58
N SER A 277 5.24 3.40 -11.29
CA SER A 277 6.01 2.34 -10.63
C SER A 277 5.30 1.00 -10.62
N ILE A 278 3.98 0.98 -10.34
CA ILE A 278 3.19 -0.25 -10.40
C ILE A 278 3.14 -0.76 -11.85
N ILE A 279 2.86 0.11 -12.83
CA ILE A 279 2.82 -0.26 -14.24
C ILE A 279 4.17 -0.79 -14.74
N MET A 280 5.28 -0.21 -14.28
CA MET A 280 6.62 -0.72 -14.55
C MET A 280 6.77 -2.18 -14.11
N TYR A 281 6.26 -2.53 -12.93
CA TYR A 281 6.22 -3.92 -12.46
C TYR A 281 5.28 -4.81 -13.29
N LEU A 282 4.06 -4.35 -13.59
CA LEU A 282 3.05 -5.13 -14.31
C LEU A 282 3.49 -5.48 -15.74
N ASP A 283 4.03 -4.50 -16.46
CA ASP A 283 4.43 -4.63 -17.86
C ASP A 283 5.93 -4.91 -18.04
N LYS A 284 6.66 -5.10 -16.92
CA LYS A 284 8.11 -5.37 -16.89
C LYS A 284 8.93 -4.33 -17.66
N LEU A 285 8.58 -3.06 -17.49
CA LEU A 285 9.25 -1.95 -18.16
C LEU A 285 10.65 -1.72 -17.56
N THR A 286 11.57 -1.30 -18.41
CA THR A 286 12.90 -0.80 -18.02
C THR A 286 12.82 0.58 -17.37
N SER A 287 13.90 1.02 -16.73
CA SER A 287 13.98 2.37 -16.15
C SER A 287 13.86 3.46 -17.20
N GLN A 288 14.28 3.23 -18.44
CA GLN A 288 14.12 4.20 -19.54
C GLN A 288 12.66 4.27 -20.04
N GLU A 289 11.98 3.13 -20.14
CA GLU A 289 10.58 3.08 -20.60
C GLU A 289 9.60 3.68 -19.58
N VAL A 290 9.84 3.52 -18.28
CA VAL A 290 8.95 4.13 -17.26
C VAL A 290 9.07 5.65 -17.20
N ILE A 291 10.22 6.22 -17.60
CA ILE A 291 10.44 7.66 -17.62
C ILE A 291 9.58 8.33 -18.70
N SER A 292 9.45 7.68 -19.86
CA SER A 292 8.62 8.14 -20.98
C SER A 292 7.14 7.81 -20.82
N LEU A 293 6.77 6.90 -19.92
CA LEU A 293 5.39 6.59 -19.61
C LEU A 293 4.67 7.82 -19.03
N GLU A 294 3.61 8.28 -19.71
CA GLU A 294 2.74 9.34 -19.24
C GLU A 294 1.34 8.81 -18.93
N LEU A 295 0.79 9.27 -17.80
CA LEU A 295 -0.55 8.90 -17.35
C LEU A 295 -1.40 10.16 -17.27
N SER A 296 -2.46 10.25 -18.07
CA SER A 296 -3.42 11.35 -17.98
C SER A 296 -4.21 11.32 -16.67
N THR A 297 -4.64 12.47 -16.17
CA THR A 297 -5.52 12.59 -15.00
C THR A 297 -6.91 12.05 -15.32
N GLY A 298 -7.53 11.34 -14.38
CA GLY A 298 -8.92 10.85 -14.52
C GLY A 298 -9.16 9.82 -15.62
N ILE A 299 -8.13 9.33 -16.32
CA ILE A 299 -8.29 8.27 -17.32
C ILE A 299 -7.99 6.92 -16.67
N PRO A 300 -8.99 6.02 -16.52
CA PRO A 300 -8.77 4.69 -15.96
C PRO A 300 -7.96 3.82 -16.91
N MET A 301 -7.15 2.92 -16.37
CA MET A 301 -6.41 1.90 -17.11
C MET A 301 -6.79 0.52 -16.60
N LEU A 302 -7.25 -0.35 -17.50
CA LEU A 302 -7.70 -1.69 -17.19
C LEU A 302 -6.61 -2.73 -17.47
N TYR A 303 -6.39 -3.61 -16.51
CA TYR A 303 -5.67 -4.86 -16.66
C TYR A 303 -6.60 -6.04 -16.35
N ILE A 304 -6.42 -7.12 -17.10
CA ILE A 304 -6.98 -8.42 -16.76
C ILE A 304 -5.86 -9.25 -16.15
N PHE A 305 -6.05 -9.70 -14.92
CA PHE A 305 -5.16 -10.63 -14.25
C PHE A 305 -5.66 -12.05 -14.46
N LYS A 306 -4.81 -12.91 -15.04
CA LYS A 306 -5.13 -14.30 -15.37
C LYS A 306 -3.88 -15.17 -15.29
N ASP A 307 -3.97 -16.32 -14.63
CA ASP A 307 -2.87 -17.30 -14.56
C ASP A 307 -1.53 -16.68 -14.10
N GLY A 308 -1.58 -15.74 -13.15
CA GLY A 308 -0.39 -15.02 -12.65
C GLY A 308 0.18 -13.95 -13.60
N LYS A 309 -0.53 -13.62 -14.69
CA LYS A 309 -0.10 -12.63 -15.69
C LYS A 309 -1.06 -11.46 -15.75
N PHE A 310 -0.50 -10.27 -15.91
CA PHE A 310 -1.25 -9.03 -16.14
C PHE A 310 -1.32 -8.74 -17.65
N ILE A 311 -2.53 -8.55 -18.17
CA ILE A 311 -2.79 -8.25 -19.58
C ILE A 311 -3.39 -6.85 -19.66
N ARG A 312 -2.62 -5.88 -20.13
CA ARG A 312 -3.06 -4.49 -20.32
C ARG A 312 -4.15 -4.43 -21.41
N ARG A 313 -5.29 -3.82 -21.11
CA ARG A 313 -6.40 -3.60 -22.06
C ARG A 313 -6.58 -2.13 -22.47
N GLY A 314 -5.91 -1.21 -21.77
CA GLY A 314 -6.01 0.23 -22.01
C GLY A 314 -7.16 0.87 -21.23
N SER A 315 -7.53 2.10 -21.60
CA SER A 315 -8.69 2.77 -20.99
C SER A 315 -9.98 2.20 -21.55
N PRO A 316 -10.96 1.86 -20.69
CA PRO A 316 -12.33 1.71 -21.12
C PRO A 316 -12.80 2.93 -21.90
N VAL A 317 -13.37 2.74 -23.09
CA VAL A 317 -13.75 3.83 -24.01
C VAL A 317 -15.05 4.53 -23.58
N GLY A 318 -15.87 3.83 -22.79
CA GLY A 318 -17.13 4.38 -22.25
C GLY A 318 -18.12 3.27 -21.87
N PRO A 319 -19.29 3.63 -21.32
CA PRO A 319 -20.31 2.67 -20.88
C PRO A 319 -21.00 1.93 -22.04
N SER A 320 -21.04 2.54 -23.23
CA SER A 320 -21.84 2.09 -24.38
C SER A 320 -21.04 1.36 -25.47
N GLU A 321 -19.71 1.46 -25.50
CA GLU A 321 -18.92 0.84 -26.56
C GLU A 321 -18.58 -0.63 -26.25
N ALA A 322 -18.77 -1.49 -27.26
CA ALA A 322 -18.59 -2.94 -27.14
C ALA A 322 -17.16 -3.37 -26.80
N GLY A 323 -16.16 -2.51 -27.03
CA GLY A 323 -14.74 -2.84 -26.90
C GLY A 323 -14.31 -3.30 -25.50
N VAL A 324 -14.92 -2.76 -24.44
CA VAL A 324 -14.51 -3.05 -23.05
C VAL A 324 -15.05 -4.37 -22.52
N TYR A 325 -16.25 -4.76 -22.97
CA TYR A 325 -16.97 -5.92 -22.45
C TYR A 325 -16.75 -7.18 -23.29
N ALA A 326 -16.15 -7.02 -24.47
CA ALA A 326 -15.66 -8.11 -25.30
C ALA A 326 -14.33 -8.71 -24.80
N TYR A 327 -13.67 -8.13 -23.79
CA TYR A 327 -12.35 -8.60 -23.35
C TYR A 327 -12.37 -9.98 -22.71
N THR A 328 -13.41 -10.32 -21.95
CA THR A 328 -13.55 -11.64 -21.31
C THR A 328 -15.01 -12.07 -21.20
N ARG A 329 -15.24 -13.40 -21.16
CA ARG A 329 -16.58 -13.97 -20.91
C ARG A 329 -17.13 -13.56 -19.55
N SER A 330 -16.27 -13.41 -18.53
CA SER A 330 -16.69 -13.02 -17.18
C SER A 330 -17.24 -11.59 -17.13
N LEU A 331 -16.58 -10.64 -17.79
CA LEU A 331 -17.04 -9.25 -17.89
C LEU A 331 -18.32 -9.13 -18.72
N ALA A 332 -18.42 -9.87 -19.83
CA ALA A 332 -19.65 -9.92 -20.64
C ALA A 332 -20.85 -10.43 -19.82
N LEU A 333 -20.68 -11.54 -19.09
CA LEU A 333 -21.73 -12.09 -18.21
C LEU A 333 -22.08 -11.14 -17.06
N TYR A 334 -21.10 -10.43 -16.50
CA TYR A 334 -21.36 -9.43 -15.46
C TYR A 334 -22.19 -8.26 -15.99
N ARG A 335 -21.85 -7.74 -17.17
CA ARG A 335 -22.63 -6.70 -17.83
C ARG A 335 -24.06 -7.15 -18.11
N GLN A 336 -24.24 -8.35 -18.67
CA GLN A 336 -25.57 -8.91 -18.92
C GLN A 336 -26.41 -8.95 -17.64
N LYS A 337 -25.84 -9.40 -16.53
CA LYS A 337 -26.53 -9.40 -15.23
C LYS A 337 -26.89 -8.00 -14.74
N LEU A 338 -26.05 -7.00 -15.00
CA LEU A 338 -26.40 -5.61 -14.67
C LEU A 338 -27.55 -5.11 -15.54
N ASP A 339 -27.57 -5.45 -16.83
CA ASP A 339 -28.66 -5.09 -17.73
C ASP A 339 -29.98 -5.74 -17.26
N GLU A 340 -29.97 -7.02 -16.91
CA GLU A 340 -31.12 -7.75 -16.34
C GLU A 340 -31.62 -7.19 -14.99
N MET A 341 -30.78 -6.51 -14.20
CA MET A 341 -31.17 -5.92 -12.92
C MET A 341 -31.87 -4.56 -13.05
N PHE A 342 -31.70 -3.87 -14.18
CA PHE A 342 -32.20 -2.51 -14.41
C PHE A 342 -33.19 -2.41 -15.59
N HIS A 343 -33.56 -3.56 -16.17
CA HIS A 343 -34.74 -3.75 -17.01
C HIS A 343 -35.85 -4.37 -16.18
#